data_AF-A0A7C5MR65-F1
#
_entry.id   AF-A0A7C5MR65-F1
#
_cell.length_a   1.000
_cell.length_b   1.000
_cell.length_c   1.000
_cell.angle_alpha   90.00
_cell.angle_beta   90.00
_cell.angle_gamma   90.00
#
_symmetry.space_group_name_H-M   'P 1'
#
loop_
_entity.id
_entity.type
_entity.pdbx_description
1 polymer ?
#
loop_
_entity_poly.entity_id
_entity_poly.type
_entity_poly.pdbx_seq_one_letter_code
_entity_poly.pdbx_strand_id
1 'polypeptide(L)'
;MHLFNLRIGILIGSGLLLLLILLNAWVSDNAYITFSTVFNFTQGHGPLYNIGERGQTFTNPWWMLLVSLFYRITDEAYLRVLEPENAE
;
A
#
# COMPACT_ATOMS: atom_id res chain seq x y z
N MET A 1 11.22 -0.61 42.81
CA MET A 1 12.00 -0.84 41.57
C MET A 1 11.20 -1.57 40.48
N HIS A 2 10.54 -2.70 40.75
CA HIS A 2 9.79 -3.46 39.72
C HIS A 2 8.68 -2.68 38.99
N LEU A 3 7.88 -1.88 39.70
CA LEU A 3 6.80 -1.08 39.08
C LEU A 3 7.31 0.05 38.16
N PHE A 4 8.52 0.56 38.40
CA PHE A 4 9.14 1.60 37.58
C PHE A 4 9.65 1.03 36.25
N ASN A 5 10.32 -0.13 36.30
CA ASN A 5 10.80 -0.83 35.11
C ASN A 5 9.64 -1.30 34.23
N LEU A 6 8.51 -1.73 34.83
CA LEU A 6 7.30 -2.10 34.10
C LEU A 6 6.69 -0.92 33.32
N ARG A 7 6.61 0.26 33.94
CA ARG A 7 6.09 1.48 33.29
C ARG A 7 6.96 1.90 32.10
N ILE A 8 8.28 1.85 32.25
CA ILE A 8 9.23 2.13 31.16
C ILE A 8 9.04 1.12 30.01
N GLY A 9 8.93 -0.16 30.32
CA GLY A 9 8.67 -1.19 29.31
C GLY A 9 7.37 -0.96 28.53
N ILE A 10 6.30 -0.57 29.21
CA ILE A 10 5.01 -0.24 28.57
C ILE A 10 5.14 0.98 27.66
N LEU A 11 5.83 2.05 28.09
CA LEU A 11 6.03 3.25 27.28
C LEU A 11 6.87 2.99 26.03
N ILE A 12 7.93 2.17 26.15
CA ILE A 12 8.75 1.76 25.01
C ILE A 12 7.92 0.90 24.06
N GLY A 13 7.19 -0.09 24.59
CA GLY A 13 6.34 -0.97 23.81
C GLY A 13 5.23 -0.21 23.06
N SER A 14 4.55 0.73 23.73
CA SER A 14 3.51 1.55 23.10
C SER A 14 4.10 2.52 22.07
N GLY A 15 5.27 3.11 22.34
CA GLY A 15 5.98 3.95 21.39
C GLY A 15 6.37 3.20 20.12
N LEU A 16 6.87 1.97 20.26
CA LEU A 16 7.18 1.08 19.13
C LEU A 16 5.92 0.70 18.34
N LEU A 17 4.84 0.35 19.05
CA LEU A 17 3.57 0.01 18.40
C LEU A 17 3.01 1.21 17.60
N LEU A 18 3.02 2.40 18.18
CA LEU A 18 2.59 3.63 17.51
C LEU A 18 3.45 3.93 16.29
N LEU A 19 4.78 3.75 16.38
CA LEU A 19 5.68 3.91 15.25
C LEU A 19 5.32 2.96 14.11
N LEU A 20 5.11 1.67 14.41
CA LEU A 20 4.72 0.68 13.41
C LEU A 20 3.38 1.02 12.75
N ILE A 21 2.40 1.48 13.53
CA ILE A 21 1.11 1.92 13.01
C ILE A 21 1.30 3.11 12.07
N LEU A 22 2.03 4.15 12.48
CA LEU A 22 2.24 5.34 11.65
C LEU A 22 2.99 5.04 10.35
N LEU A 23 3.97 4.12 10.37
CA LEU A 23 4.71 3.70 9.18
C LEU A 23 3.85 2.93 8.18
N ASN A 24 2.79 2.25 8.64
CA ASN A 24 1.92 1.42 7.79
C ASN A 24 0.53 2.02 7.57
N ALA A 25 0.16 3.11 8.26
CA ALA A 25 -1.17 3.73 8.19
C ALA A 25 -1.55 4.21 6.79
N TRP A 26 -0.58 4.39 5.90
CA TRP A 26 -0.81 4.78 4.51
C TRP A 26 -1.36 3.62 3.67
N VAL A 27 -1.14 2.36 4.07
CA VAL A 27 -1.71 1.17 3.43
C VAL A 27 -3.15 1.02 3.91
N SER A 28 -4.07 1.52 3.09
CA SER A 28 -5.52 1.49 3.31
C SER A 28 -6.22 1.00 2.05
N ASP A 29 -7.54 0.77 2.09
CA ASP A 29 -8.32 0.31 0.93
C ASP A 29 -8.14 1.21 -0.31
N ASN A 30 -8.01 2.52 -0.12
CA ASN A 30 -7.75 3.45 -1.22
C ASN A 30 -6.34 3.26 -1.83
N ALA A 31 -5.35 2.94 -0.99
CA ALA A 31 -4.01 2.62 -1.44
C ALA A 31 -4.02 1.30 -2.21
N TYR A 32 -4.78 0.31 -1.75
CA TYR A 32 -4.98 -0.97 -2.43
C TYR A 32 -5.52 -0.77 -3.86
N ILE A 33 -6.59 0.01 -4.03
CA ILE A 33 -7.15 0.29 -5.37
C ILE A 33 -6.10 0.95 -6.28
N THR A 34 -5.34 1.91 -5.73
CA THR A 34 -4.28 2.58 -6.47
C THR A 34 -3.20 1.60 -6.89
N PHE A 35 -2.79 0.69 -6.01
CA PHE A 35 -1.77 -0.32 -6.25
C PHE A 35 -2.15 -1.33 -7.33
N SER A 36 -3.36 -1.88 -7.29
CA SER A 36 -3.85 -2.77 -8.36
C SER A 36 -3.92 -2.03 -9.69
N THR A 37 -4.32 -0.76 -9.68
CA THR A 37 -4.32 0.08 -10.90
C THR A 37 -2.91 0.31 -11.43
N VAL A 38 -1.94 0.59 -10.55
CA VAL A 38 -0.53 0.76 -10.90
C VAL A 38 0.02 -0.54 -11.49
N PHE A 39 -0.28 -1.70 -10.90
CA PHE A 39 0.13 -2.99 -11.41
C PHE A 39 -0.38 -3.19 -12.84
N ASN A 40 -1.69 -3.10 -13.08
CA ASN A 40 -2.28 -3.26 -14.40
C ASN A 40 -1.74 -2.24 -15.43
N PHE A 41 -1.51 -1.00 -15.00
CA PHE A 41 -0.91 0.03 -15.84
C PHE A 41 0.52 -0.35 -16.27
N THR A 42 1.36 -0.79 -15.33
CA THR A 42 2.74 -1.20 -15.64
C THR A 42 2.86 -2.49 -16.43
N GLN A 43 1.86 -3.39 -16.35
CA GLN A 43 1.77 -4.59 -17.19
C GLN A 43 1.22 -4.30 -18.61
N GLY A 44 0.71 -3.08 -18.86
CA GLY A 44 0.20 -2.68 -20.17
C GLY A 44 -1.30 -2.89 -20.38
N HIS A 45 -2.06 -3.27 -19.35
CA HIS A 45 -3.52 -3.38 -19.39
C HIS A 45 -4.24 -2.03 -19.29
N GLY A 46 -3.50 -0.96 -18.96
CA GLY A 46 -4.02 0.38 -18.75
C GLY A 46 -4.32 0.68 -17.29
N PRO A 47 -4.68 1.93 -16.95
CA PRO A 47 -4.94 2.36 -15.57
C PRO A 47 -6.32 1.91 -15.10
N LEU A 48 -6.51 0.59 -15.04
CA LEU A 48 -7.75 -0.07 -14.65
C LEU A 48 -7.53 -0.85 -13.36
N TYR A 49 -8.53 -0.85 -12.49
CA TYR A 49 -8.55 -1.74 -11.33
C TYR A 49 -8.87 -3.19 -11.74
N ASN A 50 -9.94 -3.38 -12.52
CA ASN A 50 -10.32 -4.67 -13.12
C ASN A 50 -10.09 -4.63 -14.64
N ILE A 51 -9.50 -5.68 -15.19
CA ILE A 51 -9.28 -5.78 -16.63
C ILE A 51 -10.64 -5.97 -17.32
N GLY A 52 -10.93 -5.17 -18.34
CA GLY A 52 -12.21 -5.23 -19.09
C GLY A 52 -13.29 -4.28 -18.56
N GLU A 53 -13.23 -3.85 -17.29
CA GLU A 53 -14.09 -2.81 -16.76
C GLU A 53 -13.44 -1.44 -16.91
N ARG A 54 -14.14 -0.51 -17.57
CA ARG A 54 -13.64 0.87 -17.75
C ARG A 54 -14.21 1.77 -16.66
N GLY A 55 -13.38 2.20 -15.73
CA GLY A 55 -13.75 3.17 -14.71
C GLY A 55 -12.51 3.78 -14.06
N GLN A 56 -12.55 5.09 -13.78
CA GLN A 56 -11.48 5.75 -13.04
C GLN A 56 -11.60 5.41 -11.56
N THR A 57 -10.72 4.53 -11.08
CA THR A 57 -10.76 3.96 -9.73
C THR A 57 -9.80 4.64 -8.76
N PHE A 58 -8.83 5.40 -9.27
CA PHE A 58 -7.89 6.18 -8.48
C PHE A 58 -8.39 7.60 -8.24
N THR A 59 -8.25 8.07 -7.01
CA THR A 59 -8.65 9.43 -6.59
C THR A 59 -7.62 10.48 -6.99
N ASN A 60 -6.34 10.11 -7.01
CA ASN A 60 -5.22 11.04 -7.20
C ASN A 60 -4.33 10.59 -8.38
N PRO A 61 -4.56 11.12 -9.61
CA PRO A 61 -3.84 10.69 -10.82
C PRO A 61 -2.32 10.89 -10.74
N TRP A 62 -1.87 12.02 -10.19
CA TRP A 62 -0.45 12.32 -10.04
C TRP A 62 0.27 11.35 -9.09
N TRP A 63 -0.41 10.97 -8.01
CA TRP A 63 0.11 9.98 -7.07
C TRP A 63 0.22 8.61 -7.72
N MET A 64 -0.81 8.18 -8.47
CA MET A 64 -0.79 6.92 -9.22
C MET A 64 0.38 6.86 -10.22
N LEU A 65 0.64 7.94 -10.96
CA LEU A 65 1.78 8.00 -11.89
C LEU A 65 3.13 7.93 -11.17
N LEU A 66 3.26 8.65 -10.05
CA LEU A 66 4.47 8.64 -9.24
C LEU A 66 4.76 7.23 -8.70
N VAL A 67 3.75 6.57 -8.14
CA VAL A 67 3.87 5.19 -7.64
C VAL A 67 4.18 4.22 -8.77
N SER A 68 3.59 4.42 -9.96
CA SER A 68 3.89 3.61 -11.15
C SER A 68 5.36 3.71 -11.58
N LEU A 69 5.92 4.92 -11.55
CA LEU A 69 7.33 5.15 -11.88
C LEU A 69 8.25 4.45 -10.89
N PHE A 70 8.00 4.62 -9.58
CA PHE A 70 8.80 3.95 -8.56
C PHE A 70 8.66 2.43 -8.62
N TYR A 71 7.45 1.91 -8.80
CA TYR A 71 7.22 0.47 -8.92
C TYR A 71 8.01 -0.13 -10.09
N ARG A 72 8.06 0.56 -11.24
CA ARG A 72 8.82 0.07 -12.40
C ARG A 72 10.33 -0.01 -12.16
N ILE A 73 10.85 0.80 -11.23
CA ILE A 73 12.27 0.86 -10.89
C ILE A 73 12.61 -0.18 -9.82
N THR A 74 11.73 -0.38 -8.84
CA THR A 74 12.00 -1.24 -7.69
C THR A 74 11.55 -2.68 -7.90
N ASP A 75 10.60 -2.95 -8.82
CA ASP A 75 9.99 -4.27 -9.06
C ASP A 75 9.56 -4.99 -7.75
N GLU A 76 9.18 -4.21 -6.73
CA GLU A 76 8.90 -4.69 -5.37
C GLU A 76 7.72 -5.68 -5.36
N ALA A 77 7.99 -6.88 -4.85
CA ALA A 77 7.06 -8.02 -4.86
C ALA A 77 5.74 -7.80 -4.09
N TYR A 78 5.64 -6.77 -3.24
CA TYR A 78 4.44 -6.49 -2.45
C TYR A 78 3.21 -6.17 -3.32
N LEU A 79 3.43 -5.57 -4.50
CA LEU A 79 2.38 -5.30 -5.48
C LEU A 79 2.02 -6.52 -6.34
N ARG A 80 2.92 -7.51 -6.42
CA ARG A 80 2.70 -8.79 -7.12
C ARG A 80 1.77 -9.71 -6.34
N VAL A 81 1.72 -9.59 -5.01
CA VAL A 81 0.78 -10.32 -4.14
C VAL A 81 -0.67 -9.84 -4.31
N LEU A 82 -0.87 -8.60 -4.80
CA LEU A 82 -2.19 -8.04 -5.11
C LEU A 82 -2.64 -8.34 -6.54
N GLU A 83 -2.16 -9.45 -7.11
CA GLU A 83 -2.67 -9.97 -8.38
C GLU A 83 -4.20 -9.95 -8.26
N PRO A 84 -4.90 -9.15 -9.09
CA PRO A 84 -6.32 -9.00 -8.93
C PRO A 84 -6.94 -10.38 -9.11
N GLU A 85 -7.54 -10.91 -8.03
CA GLU A 85 -8.40 -12.11 -8.04
C GLU A 85 -9.48 -12.02 -9.13
N ASN A 86 -9.71 -10.82 -9.65
CA ASN A 86 -10.70 -10.43 -10.64
C ASN A 86 -10.19 -10.57 -12.10
N ALA A 87 -9.10 -11.31 -12.35
CA ALA A 87 -8.63 -11.64 -13.70
C ALA A 87 -9.33 -12.87 -14.33
N GLU A 88 -10.42 -13.34 -13.72
CA GLU A 88 -11.38 -14.29 -14.30
C GLU A 88 -12.47 -13.60 -15.13
#